data_AF-A0A1F8RR87-F1
#
_entry.id   AF-A0A1F8RR87-F1
#
_cell.length_a   1.000
_cell.length_b   1.000
_cell.length_c   1.000
_cell.angle_alpha   90.00
_cell.angle_beta   90.00
_cell.angle_gamma   90.00
#
_symmetry.space_group_name_H-M   'P 1'
#
loop_
_entity.id
_entity.type
_entity.pdbx_description
1 polymer ?
#
loop_
_entity_poly.entity_id
_entity_poly.type
_entity_poly.pdbx_seq_one_letter_code
_entity_poly.pdbx_strand_id
1 'polypeptide(L)'
;MQGGIDSYNERQVAKRADVPVQELLAEFERNRAATIAAVEGAEEALLSTPIRSAGGITGPLAGVIYAVAVQHVLAHVGDIVGTELSAQRW
;
A
#
# COMPACT_ATOMS: atom_id res chain seq x y z
N MET A 1 -21.31 14.09 6.05
CA MET A 1 -20.48 12.90 6.34
C MET A 1 -19.04 13.26 6.05
N GLN A 2 -18.26 13.61 7.07
CA GLN A 2 -16.80 13.72 6.91
C GLN A 2 -16.23 12.30 7.06
N GLY A 3 -16.12 11.60 5.94
CA GLY A 3 -15.70 10.20 5.91
C GLY A 3 -15.66 9.69 4.48
N GLY A 4 -14.51 9.18 4.08
CA GLY A 4 -14.20 8.73 2.72
C GLY A 4 -12.69 8.62 2.51
N ILE A 5 -12.26 7.91 1.47
CA ILE A 5 -10.84 7.71 1.13
C ILE A 5 -10.11 9.06 1.00
N ASP A 6 -10.74 10.05 0.39
CA ASP A 6 -10.14 11.40 0.24
C ASP A 6 -9.89 12.06 1.59
N SER A 7 -10.88 12.08 2.48
CA SER A 7 -10.72 12.63 3.84
C SER A 7 -9.63 11.91 4.64
N TYR A 8 -9.48 10.59 4.41
CA TYR A 8 -8.42 9.80 5.04
C TYR A 8 -7.06 10.18 4.48
N ASN A 9 -6.94 10.31 3.15
CA ASN A 9 -5.71 10.70 2.48
C ASN A 9 -5.29 12.12 2.87
N GLU A 10 -6.23 13.07 2.95
CA GLU A 10 -5.98 14.43 3.46
C GLU A 10 -5.36 14.39 4.86
N ARG A 11 -5.87 13.55 5.77
CA ARG A 11 -5.27 13.37 7.10
C ARG A 11 -3.87 12.76 7.05
N GLN A 12 -3.63 11.81 6.14
CA GLN A 12 -2.29 11.20 5.97
C GLN A 12 -1.27 12.21 5.44
N VAL A 13 -1.68 13.08 4.52
CA VAL A 13 -0.86 14.18 3.99
C VAL A 13 -0.60 15.21 5.09
N ALA A 14 -1.65 15.68 5.78
CA ALA A 14 -1.51 16.66 6.86
C ALA A 14 -0.59 16.17 7.99
N LYS A 15 -0.66 14.89 8.35
CA LYS A 15 0.23 14.27 9.35
C LYS A 15 1.72 14.35 8.97
N ARG A 16 2.02 14.44 7.67
CA ARG A 16 3.37 14.40 7.11
C ARG A 16 3.81 15.73 6.49
N ALA A 17 3.01 16.78 6.63
CA ALA A 17 3.23 18.06 5.95
C ALA A 17 4.60 18.68 6.25
N ASP A 18 5.08 18.52 7.49
CA ASP A 18 6.34 19.10 7.96
C ASP A 18 7.50 18.07 7.99
N VAL A 19 7.30 16.85 7.48
CA VAL A 19 8.31 15.80 7.49
C VAL A 19 9.21 15.95 6.26
N PRO A 20 10.55 16.01 6.42
CA PRO A 20 11.45 16.06 5.28
C PRO A 20 11.28 14.84 4.36
N VAL A 21 11.36 15.06 3.04
CA VAL A 21 11.22 13.99 2.03
C VAL A 21 12.14 12.81 2.32
N GLN A 22 13.37 13.04 2.78
CA GLN A 22 14.31 11.96 3.07
C GLN A 22 13.88 11.09 4.26
N GLU A 23 13.21 11.67 5.25
CA GLU A 23 12.65 10.91 6.36
C GLU A 23 11.44 10.07 5.90
N LEU A 24 10.63 10.60 4.98
CA LEU A 24 9.53 9.85 4.35
C LEU A 24 10.04 8.67 3.53
N LEU A 25 11.11 8.85 2.75
CA LEU A 25 11.73 7.76 1.99
C LEU A 25 12.32 6.70 2.93
N ALA A 26 12.97 7.12 4.01
CA ALA A 26 13.50 6.19 5.01
C ALA A 26 12.37 5.43 5.74
N GLU A 27 11.24 6.09 6.06
CA GLU A 27 10.04 5.43 6.58
C GLU A 27 9.51 4.39 5.59
N PHE A 28 9.42 4.76 4.31
CA PHE A 28 8.94 3.87 3.25
C PHE A 28 9.80 2.61 3.11
N GLU A 29 11.12 2.76 3.13
CA GLU A 29 12.06 1.64 3.05
C GLU A 29 11.95 0.70 4.25
N ARG A 30 11.88 1.24 5.48
CA ARG A 30 11.68 0.44 6.70
C ARG A 30 10.36 -0.31 6.67
N ASN A 31 9.27 0.33 6.27
CA ASN A 31 7.95 -0.28 6.18
C ASN A 31 7.94 -1.41 5.15
N ARG A 32 8.56 -1.20 3.98
CA ARG A 32 8.73 -2.24 2.95
C ARG A 32 9.47 -3.45 3.51
N ALA A 33 10.60 -3.24 4.18
CA ALA A 33 11.39 -4.33 4.76
C ALA A 33 10.57 -5.11 5.81
N ALA A 34 9.83 -4.41 6.67
CA ALA A 34 8.95 -5.04 7.65
C ALA A 34 7.81 -5.86 7.01
N THR A 35 7.21 -5.36 5.92
CA THR A 35 6.18 -6.12 5.17
C THR A 35 6.77 -7.37 4.54
N ILE A 36 7.98 -7.30 3.95
CA ILE A 36 8.66 -8.48 3.39
C ILE A 36 8.90 -9.52 4.47
N ALA A 37 9.50 -9.14 5.60
CA ALA A 37 9.76 -10.06 6.71
C ALA A 37 8.46 -10.69 7.26
N ALA A 38 7.37 -9.92 7.32
CA ALA A 38 6.07 -10.44 7.76
C ALA A 38 5.50 -11.49 6.78
N VAL A 39 5.66 -11.30 5.47
CA VAL A 39 5.21 -12.26 4.46
C VAL A 39 6.09 -13.51 4.46
N GLU A 40 7.42 -13.35 4.55
CA GLU A 40 8.37 -14.47 4.64
C GLU A 40 8.15 -15.34 5.88
N GLY A 41 7.71 -14.74 6.99
CA GLY A 41 7.39 -15.44 8.23
C GLY A 41 5.95 -15.96 8.32
N ALA A 42 5.09 -15.69 7.34
CA ALA A 42 3.69 -16.10 7.39
C ALA A 42 3.49 -17.56 6.99
N GLU A 43 2.59 -18.26 7.68
CA GLU A 43 2.14 -19.58 7.27
C GLU A 43 1.30 -19.50 5.99
N GLU A 44 1.42 -20.49 5.10
CA GLU A 44 0.67 -20.56 3.83
C GLU A 44 -0.86 -20.49 4.04
N ALA A 45 -1.35 -21.09 5.14
CA ALA A 45 -2.77 -21.03 5.51
C ALA A 45 -3.24 -19.59 5.79
N LEU A 46 -2.39 -18.78 6.43
CA LEU A 46 -2.68 -17.37 6.66
C LEU A 46 -2.69 -16.59 5.34
N LEU A 47 -1.73 -16.86 4.44
CA LEU A 47 -1.66 -16.23 3.12
C LEU A 47 -2.89 -16.52 2.24
N SER A 48 -3.51 -17.68 2.43
CA SER A 48 -4.75 -18.08 1.75
C SER A 48 -6.03 -17.55 2.39
N THR A 49 -5.96 -16.93 3.58
CA THR A 49 -7.15 -16.48 4.31
C THR A 49 -7.86 -15.35 3.56
N PRO A 50 -9.18 -15.45 3.31
CA PRO A 50 -9.95 -14.38 2.69
C PRO A 50 -10.05 -13.16 3.60
N ILE A 51 -9.69 -11.98 3.08
CA ILE A 51 -9.78 -10.70 3.79
C ILE A 51 -10.34 -9.60 2.89
N ARG A 52 -10.68 -8.47 3.51
CA ARG A 52 -11.03 -7.21 2.85
C ARG A 52 -10.13 -6.08 3.37
N SER A 53 -9.43 -5.39 2.46
CA SER A 53 -8.64 -4.20 2.80
C SER A 53 -9.52 -3.01 3.17
N ALA A 54 -8.93 -1.99 3.79
CA ALA A 54 -9.61 -0.72 4.05
C ALA A 54 -10.09 -0.03 2.76
N GLY A 55 -9.38 -0.22 1.65
CA GLY A 55 -9.76 0.29 0.31
C GLY A 55 -10.83 -0.54 -0.39
N GLY A 56 -11.35 -1.61 0.24
CA GLY A 56 -12.44 -2.44 -0.28
C GLY A 56 -12.01 -3.63 -1.14
N ILE A 57 -10.73 -3.75 -1.45
CA ILE A 57 -10.15 -4.91 -2.16
C ILE A 57 -10.40 -6.17 -1.33
N THR A 58 -10.93 -7.22 -1.96
CA THR A 58 -11.25 -8.50 -1.30
C THR A 58 -10.56 -9.66 -2.02
N GLY A 59 -10.10 -10.65 -1.27
CA GLY A 59 -9.44 -11.85 -1.82
C GLY A 59 -8.60 -12.55 -0.75
N PRO A 60 -7.79 -13.57 -1.13
CA PRO A 60 -6.79 -14.15 -0.24
C PRO A 60 -5.80 -13.08 0.23
N LEU A 61 -5.31 -13.19 1.47
CA LEU A 61 -4.38 -12.24 2.08
C LEU A 61 -3.18 -11.93 1.17
N ALA A 62 -2.56 -12.95 0.58
CA ALA A 62 -1.43 -12.75 -0.34
C ALA A 62 -1.81 -11.88 -1.55
N GLY A 63 -2.98 -12.13 -2.15
CA GLY A 63 -3.47 -11.34 -3.28
C GLY A 63 -3.80 -9.90 -2.89
N VAL A 64 -4.42 -9.70 -1.71
CA VAL A 64 -4.71 -8.36 -1.20
C VAL A 64 -3.43 -7.60 -0.88
N ILE A 65 -2.43 -8.23 -0.25
CA ILE A 65 -1.10 -7.63 0.01
C ILE A 65 -0.42 -7.26 -1.31
N TYR A 66 -0.39 -8.16 -2.28
CA TYR A 66 0.20 -7.89 -3.60
C TYR A 66 -0.43 -6.65 -4.24
N ALA A 67 -1.76 -6.57 -4.23
CA ALA A 67 -2.44 -5.45 -4.86
C ALA A 67 -2.17 -4.10 -4.17
N VAL A 68 -2.15 -4.06 -2.83
CA VAL A 68 -1.93 -2.80 -2.09
C VAL A 68 -0.47 -2.39 -1.93
N ALA A 69 0.46 -3.35 -1.82
CA ALA A 69 1.87 -3.07 -1.57
C ALA A 69 2.72 -3.05 -2.84
N VAL A 70 2.28 -3.71 -3.92
CA VAL A 70 3.00 -3.77 -5.20
C VAL A 70 2.27 -2.99 -6.26
N GLN A 71 1.07 -3.43 -6.68
CA GLN A 71 0.38 -2.81 -7.82
C GLN A 71 0.01 -1.35 -7.55
N HIS A 72 -0.53 -1.03 -6.37
CA HIS A 72 -0.89 0.33 -6.00
C HIS A 72 0.32 1.26 -5.92
N VAL A 73 1.45 0.79 -5.40
CA VAL A 73 2.69 1.58 -5.35
C VAL A 73 3.24 1.83 -6.75
N LEU A 74 3.23 0.81 -7.63
CA LEU A 74 3.65 0.97 -9.02
C LEU A 74 2.80 1.99 -9.77
N ALA A 75 1.48 2.03 -9.51
CA ALA A 75 0.61 3.05 -10.08
C ALA A 75 1.06 4.47 -9.68
N HIS A 76 1.36 4.72 -8.40
CA HIS A 76 1.89 6.02 -7.95
C HIS A 76 3.23 6.36 -8.56
N VAL A 77 4.13 5.38 -8.72
CA VAL A 77 5.39 5.61 -9.44
C VAL A 77 5.10 6.04 -10.87
N GLY A 78 4.13 5.38 -11.52
CA GLY A 78 3.67 5.75 -12.85
C GLY A 78 3.15 7.18 -12.94
N ASP A 79 2.32 7.58 -11.97
CA ASP A 79 1.80 8.95 -11.85
C ASP A 79 2.93 9.99 -11.71
N ILE A 80 3.99 9.66 -10.96
CA ILE A 80 5.16 10.54 -10.75
C ILE A 80 5.98 10.68 -12.03
N VAL A 81 6.23 9.57 -12.74
CA VAL A 81 7.11 9.57 -13.93
C VAL A 81 6.34 9.86 -15.23
N GLY A 82 5.02 10.02 -15.16
CA GLY A 82 4.16 10.30 -16.31
C GLY A 82 4.01 9.10 -17.27
N THR A 83 4.16 7.87 -16.79
CA THR A 83 4.03 6.64 -17.58
C THR A 83 3.15 5.65 -16.84
N GLU A 84 2.19 5.00 -17.52
CA GLU A 84 1.42 3.95 -16.86
C GLU A 84 2.31 2.74 -16.56
N LEU A 85 2.60 2.53 -15.27
CA LEU A 85 3.29 1.35 -14.78
C LEU A 85 2.24 0.42 -14.14
N SER A 86 1.41 -0.22 -14.97
CA SER A 86 0.44 -1.20 -14.50
C SER A 86 0.84 -2.62 -14.91
N ALA A 87 0.86 -3.53 -13.93
CA ALA A 87 0.68 -4.95 -14.19
C ALA A 87 -0.82 -5.21 -14.11
N GLN A 88 -1.54 -4.92 -15.21
CA GLN A 88 -2.99 -5.11 -15.48
C GLN A 88 -4.02 -5.05 -14.34
N ARG A 89 -5.08 -4.27 -14.61
CA ARG A 89 -6.20 -3.84 -13.75
C ARG A 89 -7.12 -4.99 -13.26
N TRP A 90 -7.74 -4.70 -12.10
CA TRP A 90 -8.89 -5.32 -11.43
C TRP A 90 -9.97 -5.90 -12.34
#